data_AF-A0A3E2DNJ6-F1
#
_entry.id   AF-A0A3E2DNJ6-F1
#
_cell.length_a   1.000
_cell.length_b   1.000
_cell.length_c   1.000
_cell.angle_alpha   90.00
_cell.angle_beta   90.00
_cell.angle_gamma   90.00
#
_symmetry.space_group_name_H-M   'P 1'
#
loop_
_entity.id
_entity.type
_entity.pdbx_description
1 polymer ?
#
loop_
_entity_poly.entity_id
_entity_poly.type
_entity_poly.pdbx_seq_one_letter_code
_entity_poly.pdbx_strand_id
1 'polypeptide(L)'
;MTHPSLAWIPATNPVGRLTQMPHLVAELEALGSTRNPDGETAPTRSVPGARPPLDVARLDILPTPGWEPAALTTLASEASRVIWEDLDTDTRASHPQPTQLSWSTECLWLAGVWADSRAFLDAADMAMVDDTINSIYVCLARAVGLTPPRAIACPACGSPCEIDGPVLACTATRAQPEGQRHEYPGPAALEKRWRFAAPMTAAELAEQLPISRNRIAQWKRRSHIKPAPGTNPPRFRPWDVIARLWPAIAEAIEDRDAA
;
A
#
# COMPACT_ATOMS: atom_id res chain seq x y z
N MET A 1 -4.62 2.76 -28.25
CA MET A 1 -3.45 2.34 -27.44
C MET A 1 -4.00 1.74 -26.16
N THR A 2 -3.72 0.47 -25.90
CA THR A 2 -4.16 -0.23 -24.69
C THR A 2 -3.40 0.33 -23.49
N HIS A 3 -4.09 1.08 -22.62
CA HIS A 3 -3.51 1.50 -21.35
C HIS A 3 -3.13 0.24 -20.55
N PRO A 4 -1.90 0.11 -20.03
CA PRO A 4 -1.57 -0.96 -19.10
C PRO A 4 -2.55 -0.88 -17.92
N SER A 5 -3.11 -2.02 -17.48
CA SER A 5 -4.09 -1.99 -16.40
C SER A 5 -3.45 -1.39 -15.15
N LEU A 6 -3.96 -0.25 -14.69
CA LEU A 6 -3.51 0.40 -13.47
C LEU A 6 -3.85 -0.51 -12.28
N ALA A 7 -2.81 -1.10 -11.69
CA ALA A 7 -2.91 -1.93 -10.51
C ALA A 7 -2.18 -1.25 -9.35
N TRP A 8 -2.67 -1.42 -8.13
CA TRP A 8 -2.02 -0.88 -6.94
C TRP A 8 -0.62 -1.48 -6.75
N ILE A 9 0.38 -0.62 -6.53
CA ILE A 9 1.76 -1.02 -6.28
C ILE A 9 2.08 -0.86 -4.78
N PRO A 10 2.59 -1.91 -4.10
CA PRO A 10 2.98 -1.84 -2.69
C PRO A 10 4.07 -0.79 -2.42
N ALA A 11 4.14 -0.25 -1.19
CA ALA A 11 5.14 0.76 -0.83
C ALA A 11 6.58 0.23 -0.80
N THR A 12 6.73 -1.09 -0.80
CA THR A 12 8.03 -1.79 -0.85
C THR A 12 8.61 -1.84 -2.27
N ASN A 13 7.84 -1.39 -3.27
CA ASN A 13 8.29 -1.27 -4.65
C ASN A 13 8.28 0.20 -5.12
N PRO A 14 9.21 1.05 -4.62
CA PRO A 14 9.28 2.47 -4.99
C PRO A 14 9.51 2.68 -6.47
N VAL A 15 10.36 1.87 -7.12
CA VAL A 15 10.63 1.95 -8.57
C VAL A 15 9.36 1.66 -9.39
N GLY A 16 8.58 0.64 -9.00
CA GLY A 16 7.31 0.35 -9.65
C GLY A 16 6.33 1.51 -9.52
N ARG A 17 6.26 2.12 -8.33
CA ARG A 17 5.42 3.30 -8.09
C ARG A 17 5.82 4.47 -8.97
N LEU A 18 7.10 4.84 -8.96
CA LEU A 18 7.66 5.90 -9.81
C LEU A 18 7.32 5.65 -11.29
N THR A 19 7.52 4.42 -11.76
CA THR A 19 7.19 4.04 -13.14
C THR A 19 5.70 4.20 -13.46
N GLN A 20 4.81 3.97 -12.49
CA GLN A 20 3.36 4.08 -12.69
C GLN A 20 2.81 5.50 -12.52
N MET A 21 3.46 6.38 -11.76
CA MET A 21 2.96 7.74 -11.49
C MET A 21 2.60 8.54 -12.76
N PRO A 22 3.41 8.57 -13.83
CA PRO A 22 3.03 9.27 -15.07
C PRO A 22 1.77 8.71 -15.73
N HIS A 23 1.51 7.40 -15.59
CA HIS A 23 0.29 6.78 -16.10
C HIS A 23 -0.94 7.17 -15.28
N LEU A 24 -0.80 7.32 -13.96
CA LEU A 24 -1.89 7.84 -13.10
C LEU A 24 -2.22 9.29 -13.44
N VAL A 25 -1.21 10.11 -13.74
CA VAL A 25 -1.40 11.50 -14.18
C VAL A 25 -2.13 11.55 -15.52
N ALA A 26 -1.70 10.75 -16.50
CA ALA A 26 -2.35 10.67 -17.80
C ALA A 26 -3.81 10.19 -17.70
N GLU A 27 -4.09 9.24 -16.81
CA GLU A 27 -5.46 8.78 -16.53
C GLU A 27 -6.30 9.91 -15.90
N LEU A 28 -5.73 10.66 -14.94
CA LEU A 28 -6.40 11.82 -14.36
C LEU A 28 -6.69 12.89 -15.42
N GLU A 29 -5.75 13.15 -16.33
CA GLU A 29 -5.97 14.06 -17.47
C GLU A 29 -7.15 13.58 -18.33
N ALA A 30 -7.18 12.29 -18.68
CA ALA A 30 -8.23 11.66 -19.48
C ALA A 30 -9.61 11.68 -18.81
N LEU A 31 -9.68 11.50 -17.49
CA LEU A 31 -10.91 11.59 -16.69
C LEU A 31 -11.53 12.99 -16.70
N GLY A 32 -10.79 14.04 -17.06
CA GLY A 32 -11.31 15.41 -17.13
C GLY A 32 -11.99 15.86 -15.83
N SER A 33 -13.23 16.36 -15.90
CA SER A 33 -14.03 16.71 -14.71
C SER A 33 -14.96 15.60 -14.24
N THR A 34 -14.92 14.42 -14.89
CA THR A 34 -15.79 13.29 -14.55
C THR A 34 -15.11 12.45 -13.48
N ARG A 35 -15.60 12.55 -12.25
CA ARG A 35 -14.97 12.00 -11.04
C ARG A 35 -15.10 10.48 -10.87
N ASN A 36 -15.64 9.75 -11.85
CA ASN A 36 -15.86 8.32 -11.73
C ASN A 36 -15.63 7.58 -13.05
N PRO A 37 -14.78 6.53 -13.08
CA PRO A 37 -14.67 5.63 -14.22
C PRO A 37 -15.98 4.87 -14.51
N ASP A 38 -16.89 4.79 -13.52
CA ASP A 38 -18.20 4.14 -13.63
C ASP A 38 -19.38 5.11 -13.95
N GLY A 39 -19.11 6.40 -14.17
CA GLY A 39 -20.12 7.38 -14.56
C GLY A 39 -21.18 7.77 -13.51
N GLU A 40 -21.18 7.16 -12.32
CA GLU A 40 -22.12 7.55 -11.26
C GLU A 40 -21.66 8.83 -10.56
N THR A 41 -22.08 9.98 -11.08
CA THR A 41 -22.13 11.21 -10.27
C THR A 41 -23.11 11.01 -9.14
N ALA A 42 -22.64 10.73 -7.93
CA ALA A 42 -23.47 10.84 -6.74
C ALA A 42 -24.10 12.25 -6.75
N PRO A 43 -25.44 12.39 -6.83
CA PRO A 43 -26.08 13.66 -7.04
C PRO A 43 -26.02 14.44 -5.73
N THR A 44 -24.91 15.15 -5.52
CA THR A 44 -24.88 16.24 -4.56
C THR A 44 -25.81 17.30 -5.14
N ARG A 45 -26.97 17.46 -4.50
CA ARG A 45 -28.03 18.39 -4.89
C ARG A 45 -27.41 19.79 -5.08
N SER A 46 -27.21 20.21 -6.33
CA SER A 46 -26.61 21.51 -6.63
C SER A 46 -27.58 22.61 -6.20
N VAL A 47 -27.16 23.45 -5.27
CA VAL A 47 -27.93 24.65 -4.89
C VAL A 47 -27.80 25.66 -6.04
N PRO A 48 -28.91 26.23 -6.57
CA PRO A 48 -28.84 27.26 -7.61
C PRO A 48 -27.96 28.43 -7.16
N GLY A 49 -26.93 28.76 -7.95
CA GLY A 49 -25.96 29.81 -7.65
C GLY A 49 -24.72 29.36 -6.88
N ALA A 50 -24.64 28.11 -6.42
CA ALA A 50 -23.41 27.58 -5.84
C ALA A 50 -22.37 27.29 -6.94
N ARG A 51 -21.13 27.74 -6.73
CA ARG A 51 -20.00 27.30 -7.56
C ARG A 51 -19.76 25.80 -7.33
N PRO A 52 -19.40 25.04 -8.37
CA PRO A 52 -19.02 23.64 -8.18
C PRO A 52 -17.84 23.56 -7.19
N PRO A 53 -17.78 22.52 -6.35
CA PRO A 53 -16.66 22.34 -5.43
C PRO A 53 -15.36 22.27 -6.23
N LEU A 54 -14.36 23.02 -5.78
CA LEU A 54 -13.02 23.02 -6.37
C LEU A 54 -12.37 21.65 -6.14
N ASP A 55 -11.88 21.02 -7.20
CA ASP A 55 -11.16 19.75 -7.08
C ASP A 55 -9.70 20.02 -6.75
N VAL A 56 -9.42 20.26 -5.46
CA VAL A 56 -8.08 20.64 -4.95
C VAL A 56 -7.02 19.61 -5.35
N ALA A 57 -7.35 18.32 -5.27
CA ALA A 57 -6.41 17.25 -5.66
C ALA A 57 -5.97 17.36 -7.12
N ARG A 58 -6.87 17.78 -8.02
CA ARG A 58 -6.54 17.95 -9.44
C ARG A 58 -5.59 19.13 -9.68
N LEU A 59 -5.73 20.21 -8.91
CA LEU A 59 -4.81 21.36 -8.96
C LEU A 59 -3.42 21.02 -8.42
N ASP A 60 -3.35 20.15 -7.40
CA ASP A 60 -2.08 19.71 -6.83
C ASP A 60 -1.29 18.79 -7.78
N ILE A 61 -1.98 18.12 -8.71
CA ILE A 61 -1.41 17.07 -9.57
C ILE A 61 -1.19 17.54 -11.01
N LEU A 62 -2.15 18.26 -11.60
CA LEU A 62 -2.13 18.63 -13.01
C LEU A 62 -1.54 20.02 -13.23
N PRO A 63 -0.78 20.20 -14.33
CA PRO A 63 -0.21 21.51 -14.65
C PRO A 63 -1.32 22.51 -14.92
N THR A 64 -1.19 23.70 -14.32
CA THR A 64 -2.05 24.85 -14.59
C THR A 64 -1.22 25.91 -15.32
N PRO A 65 -1.74 26.64 -16.32
CA PRO A 65 -0.96 27.66 -17.01
C PRO A 65 -0.29 28.64 -16.04
N GLY A 66 1.05 28.68 -16.07
CA GLY A 66 1.87 29.53 -15.21
C GLY A 66 2.16 28.98 -13.81
N TRP A 67 1.72 27.76 -13.48
CA TRP A 67 1.91 27.13 -12.17
C TRP A 67 2.27 25.65 -12.31
N GLU A 68 3.36 25.26 -11.67
CA GLU A 68 3.78 23.86 -11.55
C GLU A 68 2.90 23.14 -10.51
N PRO A 69 2.57 21.85 -10.72
CA PRO A 69 1.79 21.09 -9.75
C PRO A 69 2.54 20.95 -8.43
N ALA A 70 1.89 21.27 -7.31
CA ALA A 70 2.51 21.21 -5.99
C ALA A 70 3.08 19.82 -5.67
N ALA A 71 2.38 18.74 -6.03
CA ALA A 71 2.86 17.37 -5.82
C ALA A 71 4.11 17.05 -6.64
N LEU A 72 4.22 17.60 -7.86
CA LEU A 72 5.41 17.44 -8.70
C LEU A 72 6.59 18.24 -8.14
N THR A 73 6.35 19.46 -7.66
CA THR A 73 7.35 20.27 -6.98
C THR A 73 7.87 19.58 -5.72
N THR A 74 6.99 19.01 -4.90
CA THR A 74 7.37 18.22 -3.72
C THR A 74 8.21 17.00 -4.10
N LEU A 75 7.85 16.24 -5.15
CA LEU A 75 8.67 15.12 -5.63
C LEU A 75 10.08 15.58 -5.99
N ALA A 76 10.18 16.67 -6.75
CA ALA A 76 11.46 17.19 -7.21
C ALA A 76 12.31 17.74 -6.05
N SER A 77 11.70 18.42 -5.07
CA SER A 77 12.43 19.05 -3.95
C SER A 77 12.78 18.07 -2.84
N GLU A 78 11.89 17.14 -2.50
CA GLU A 78 12.03 16.28 -1.31
C GLU A 78 12.51 14.85 -1.66
N ALA A 79 12.39 14.42 -2.92
CA ALA A 79 13.00 13.16 -3.36
C ALA A 79 14.20 13.42 -4.27
N SER A 80 13.99 14.04 -5.43
CA SER A 80 15.03 14.08 -6.44
C SER A 80 16.23 14.94 -6.06
N ARG A 81 15.97 16.11 -5.48
CA ARG A 81 17.02 17.03 -5.07
C ARG A 81 17.86 16.44 -3.94
N VAL A 82 17.21 15.83 -2.96
CA VAL A 82 17.88 15.14 -1.84
C VAL A 82 18.82 14.06 -2.36
N ILE A 83 18.33 13.17 -3.22
CA ILE A 83 19.17 12.15 -3.87
C ILE A 83 20.35 12.81 -4.59
N TRP A 84 20.08 13.79 -5.47
CA TRP A 84 21.11 14.42 -6.29
C TRP A 84 22.22 15.09 -5.45
N GLU A 85 21.87 15.70 -4.32
CA GLU A 85 22.81 16.40 -3.44
C GLU A 85 23.80 15.46 -2.73
N ASP A 86 23.42 14.20 -2.54
CA ASP A 86 24.27 13.19 -1.90
C ASP A 86 25.11 12.36 -2.88
N LEU A 87 24.74 12.32 -4.16
CA LEU A 87 25.51 11.60 -5.19
C LEU A 87 26.91 12.19 -5.38
N ASP A 88 27.89 11.31 -5.62
CA ASP A 88 29.23 11.71 -6.05
C ASP A 88 29.26 12.21 -7.49
N THR A 89 30.40 12.80 -7.89
CA THR A 89 30.56 13.41 -9.22
C THR A 89 30.34 12.41 -10.37
N ASP A 90 30.79 11.17 -10.22
CA ASP A 90 30.73 10.16 -11.28
C ASP A 90 29.30 9.62 -11.46
N THR A 91 28.59 9.38 -10.35
CA THR A 91 27.18 8.97 -10.37
C THR A 91 26.31 10.10 -10.90
N ARG A 92 26.61 11.35 -10.54
CA ARG A 92 25.94 12.53 -11.10
C ARG A 92 26.12 12.63 -12.62
N ALA A 93 27.32 12.37 -13.12
CA ALA A 93 27.59 12.38 -14.56
C ALA A 93 26.83 11.26 -15.29
N SER A 94 26.60 10.13 -14.63
CA SER A 94 25.86 8.99 -15.16
C SER A 94 24.34 9.20 -15.14
N HIS A 95 23.83 10.00 -14.20
CA HIS A 95 22.40 10.27 -14.00
C HIS A 95 22.10 11.78 -13.95
N PRO A 96 22.35 12.56 -15.01
CA PRO A 96 22.18 14.01 -14.97
C PRO A 96 20.73 14.41 -14.63
N GLN A 97 20.58 15.40 -13.73
CA GLN A 97 19.26 15.88 -13.31
C GLN A 97 18.43 16.40 -14.51
N PRO A 98 17.11 16.16 -14.56
CA PRO A 98 16.25 16.69 -15.61
C PRO A 98 16.30 18.22 -15.68
N THR A 99 16.35 18.77 -16.89
CA THR A 99 16.33 20.22 -17.14
C THR A 99 14.92 20.80 -17.22
N GLN A 100 13.92 19.93 -17.37
CA GLN A 100 12.50 20.30 -17.42
C GLN A 100 11.73 19.49 -16.39
N LEU A 101 10.94 20.18 -15.57
CA LEU A 101 10.11 19.57 -14.56
C LEU A 101 8.81 19.04 -15.18
N SER A 102 8.69 17.72 -15.27
CA SER A 102 7.47 17.04 -15.69
C SER A 102 7.36 15.69 -14.96
N TRP A 103 6.14 15.19 -14.77
CA TRP A 103 5.94 13.87 -14.14
C TRP A 103 6.75 12.77 -14.84
N SER A 104 6.74 12.73 -16.17
CA SER A 104 7.46 11.71 -16.93
C SER A 104 8.97 11.80 -16.76
N THR A 105 9.55 13.00 -16.83
CA THR A 105 11.00 13.20 -16.71
C THR A 105 11.48 12.93 -15.29
N GLU A 106 10.74 13.43 -14.30
CA GLU A 106 11.11 13.30 -12.89
C GLU A 106 11.04 11.86 -12.40
N CYS A 107 9.93 11.17 -12.70
CA CYS A 107 9.74 9.79 -12.29
C CYS A 107 10.71 8.84 -13.03
N LEU A 108 11.00 9.10 -14.31
CA LEU A 108 11.97 8.29 -15.06
C LEU A 108 13.38 8.44 -14.49
N TRP A 109 13.78 9.67 -14.16
CA TRP A 109 15.08 9.93 -13.56
C TRP A 109 15.22 9.28 -12.18
N LEU A 110 14.22 9.47 -11.30
CA LEU A 110 14.18 8.84 -9.98
C LEU A 110 14.24 7.32 -10.05
N ALA A 111 13.49 6.70 -10.99
CA ALA A 111 13.51 5.26 -11.18
C ALA A 111 14.88 4.75 -11.68
N GLY A 112 15.54 5.52 -12.55
CA GLY A 112 16.85 5.19 -13.11
C GLY A 112 17.98 5.27 -12.09
N VAL A 113 17.99 6.31 -11.25
CA VAL A 113 19.04 6.54 -10.25
C VAL A 113 18.87 5.70 -8.98
N TRP A 114 17.68 5.12 -8.78
CA TRP A 114 17.26 4.49 -7.52
C TRP A 114 18.23 3.42 -6.99
N ALA A 115 18.78 2.58 -7.86
CA ALA A 115 19.67 1.50 -7.42
C ALA A 115 21.01 2.06 -6.91
N ASP A 116 21.56 3.05 -7.61
CA ASP A 116 22.86 3.63 -7.31
C ASP A 116 22.78 4.58 -6.11
N SER A 117 21.67 5.32 -5.97
CA SER A 117 21.48 6.28 -4.88
C SER A 117 21.56 5.63 -3.49
N ARG A 118 21.15 4.36 -3.35
CA ARG A 118 21.17 3.60 -2.09
C ARG A 118 22.56 3.42 -1.49
N ALA A 119 23.63 3.60 -2.27
CA ALA A 119 24.99 3.55 -1.76
C ALA A 119 25.43 4.85 -1.07
N PHE A 120 24.73 5.96 -1.31
CA PHE A 120 25.12 7.30 -0.88
C PHE A 120 24.22 7.86 0.23
N LEU A 121 22.92 7.61 0.17
CA LEU A 121 21.96 8.12 1.15
C LEU A 121 22.08 7.40 2.49
N ASP A 122 21.95 8.16 3.58
CA ASP A 122 21.83 7.58 4.91
C ASP A 122 20.42 7.00 5.15
N ALA A 123 20.22 6.36 6.31
CA ALA A 123 18.95 5.72 6.65
C ALA A 123 17.80 6.72 6.85
N ALA A 124 18.09 7.94 7.29
CA ALA A 124 17.08 8.98 7.51
C ALA A 124 16.64 9.60 6.18
N ASP A 125 17.59 9.91 5.30
CA ASP A 125 17.31 10.45 3.98
C ASP A 125 16.60 9.43 3.09
N MET A 126 17.02 8.16 3.11
CA MET A 126 16.29 7.09 2.42
C MET A 126 14.84 6.97 2.91
N ALA A 127 14.60 7.06 4.22
CA ALA A 127 13.24 6.99 4.77
C ALA A 127 12.38 8.18 4.32
N MET A 128 12.95 9.39 4.31
CA MET A 128 12.27 10.60 3.85
C MET A 128 11.88 10.50 2.37
N VAL A 129 12.80 10.04 1.53
CA VAL A 129 12.56 9.85 0.09
C VAL A 129 11.48 8.78 -0.14
N ASP A 130 11.55 7.65 0.54
CA ASP A 130 10.54 6.58 0.46
C ASP A 130 9.14 7.09 0.89
N ASP A 131 9.06 7.85 1.98
CA ASP A 131 7.81 8.43 2.48
C ASP A 131 7.23 9.46 1.51
N THR A 132 8.08 10.26 0.87
CA THR A 132 7.69 11.23 -0.17
C THR A 132 7.09 10.51 -1.37
N ILE A 133 7.79 9.50 -1.92
CA ILE A 133 7.31 8.70 -3.05
C ILE A 133 5.99 8.01 -2.69
N ASN A 134 5.89 7.44 -1.49
CA ASN A 134 4.66 6.79 -1.01
C ASN A 134 3.50 7.77 -0.93
N SER A 135 3.70 8.93 -0.32
CA SER A 135 2.66 9.94 -0.13
C SER A 135 2.13 10.46 -1.46
N ILE A 136 3.03 10.75 -2.41
CA ILE A 136 2.69 11.22 -3.75
C ILE A 136 1.95 10.13 -4.54
N TYR A 137 2.43 8.88 -4.49
CA TYR A 137 1.77 7.76 -5.16
C TYR A 137 0.33 7.58 -4.66
N VAL A 138 0.13 7.59 -3.34
CA VAL A 138 -1.20 7.45 -2.72
C VAL A 138 -2.10 8.61 -3.12
N CYS A 139 -1.57 9.84 -3.20
CA CYS A 139 -2.31 11.01 -3.68
C CYS A 139 -2.80 10.82 -5.12
N LEU A 140 -1.90 10.46 -6.04
CA LEU A 140 -2.21 10.21 -7.44
C LEU A 140 -3.22 9.06 -7.62
N ALA A 141 -3.00 7.94 -6.94
CA ALA A 141 -3.87 6.77 -7.01
C ALA A 141 -5.30 7.11 -6.56
N ARG A 142 -5.45 7.86 -5.46
CA ARG A 142 -6.76 8.32 -4.99
C ARG A 142 -7.45 9.25 -5.98
N ALA A 143 -6.71 10.13 -6.65
CA ALA A 143 -7.27 11.07 -7.62
C ALA A 143 -7.94 10.38 -8.82
N VAL A 144 -7.45 9.18 -9.19
CA VAL A 144 -8.04 8.35 -10.27
C VAL A 144 -8.94 7.23 -9.76
N GLY A 145 -9.24 7.19 -8.46
CA GLY A 145 -10.07 6.14 -7.86
C GLY A 145 -9.39 4.77 -7.72
N LEU A 146 -8.07 4.69 -7.92
CA LEU A 146 -7.31 3.47 -7.68
C LEU A 146 -7.20 3.21 -6.17
N THR A 147 -7.90 2.21 -5.69
CA THR A 147 -7.90 1.83 -4.27
C THR A 147 -6.83 0.79 -3.97
N PRO A 148 -6.19 0.85 -2.78
CA PRO A 148 -5.37 -0.26 -2.31
C PRO A 148 -6.19 -1.54 -2.21
N PRO A 149 -5.56 -2.72 -2.32
CA PRO A 149 -6.18 -3.98 -1.92
C PRO A 149 -6.76 -3.84 -0.51
N ARG A 150 -7.91 -4.50 -0.24
CA ARG A 150 -8.59 -4.44 1.06
C ARG A 150 -7.57 -4.54 2.19
N ALA A 151 -7.48 -3.47 3.00
CA ALA A 151 -6.45 -3.34 4.01
C ALA A 151 -6.54 -4.52 5.00
N ILE A 152 -5.49 -5.34 5.02
CA ILE A 152 -5.36 -6.41 6.01
C ILE A 152 -5.03 -5.72 7.33
N ALA A 153 -5.90 -5.82 8.34
CA ALA A 153 -5.65 -5.13 9.60
C ALA A 153 -4.58 -5.84 10.44
N CYS A 154 -3.68 -5.06 11.04
CA CYS A 154 -2.73 -5.55 12.03
C CYS A 154 -3.49 -6.07 13.26
N PRO A 155 -3.31 -7.33 13.69
CA PRO A 155 -4.02 -7.89 14.83
C PRO A 155 -3.60 -7.26 16.17
N ALA A 156 -2.43 -6.62 16.24
CA ALA A 156 -1.91 -5.96 17.44
C ALA A 156 -2.42 -4.51 17.60
N CYS A 157 -2.35 -3.68 16.55
CA CYS A 157 -2.69 -2.24 16.63
C CYS A 157 -3.83 -1.79 15.71
N GLY A 158 -4.38 -2.67 14.87
CA GLY A 158 -5.47 -2.34 13.95
C GLY A 158 -5.09 -1.49 12.74
N SER A 159 -3.84 -1.01 12.67
CA SER A 159 -3.33 -0.28 11.49
C SER A 159 -3.26 -1.20 10.26
N PRO A 160 -3.29 -0.65 9.04
CA PRO A 160 -3.15 -1.45 7.83
C PRO A 160 -1.83 -2.23 7.80
N CYS A 161 -1.88 -3.42 7.22
CA CYS A 161 -0.72 -4.20 6.85
C CYS A 161 -0.61 -4.30 5.33
N GLU A 162 0.63 -4.30 4.85
CA GLU A 162 0.97 -4.53 3.45
C GLU A 162 1.76 -5.83 3.31
N ILE A 163 1.63 -6.47 2.14
CA ILE A 163 2.45 -7.63 1.80
C ILE A 163 3.82 -7.12 1.39
N ASP A 164 4.84 -7.47 2.15
CA ASP A 164 6.24 -7.16 1.90
C ASP A 164 7.03 -8.46 1.70
N GLY A 165 7.22 -8.84 0.44
CA GLY A 165 7.86 -10.12 0.10
C GLY A 165 7.16 -11.32 0.78
N PRO A 166 7.87 -12.08 1.64
CA PRO A 166 7.29 -13.24 2.34
C PRO A 166 6.49 -12.89 3.60
N VAL A 167 6.47 -11.62 4.03
CA VAL A 167 5.84 -11.18 5.27
C VAL A 167 4.68 -10.22 5.04
N LEU A 168 3.85 -10.09 6.04
CA LEU A 168 2.81 -9.09 6.16
C LEU A 168 3.29 -8.06 7.20
N ALA A 169 3.65 -6.85 6.76
CA ALA A 169 4.23 -5.81 7.58
C ALA A 169 3.20 -4.73 7.93
N CYS A 170 3.11 -4.34 9.21
CA CYS A 170 2.26 -3.25 9.65
C CYS A 170 2.84 -1.88 9.23
N THR A 171 2.01 -1.05 8.59
CA THR A 171 2.45 0.28 8.11
C THR A 171 2.78 1.24 9.26
N ALA A 172 2.18 1.08 10.44
CA ALA A 172 2.44 1.95 11.59
C ALA A 172 3.78 1.67 12.28
N THR A 173 4.31 0.45 12.18
CA THR A 173 5.54 0.05 12.90
C THR A 173 6.68 -0.35 11.97
N ARG A 174 6.50 -0.31 10.64
CA ARG A 174 7.53 -0.69 9.65
C ARG A 174 8.84 0.10 9.78
N ALA A 175 8.76 1.39 10.13
CA ALA A 175 9.92 2.26 10.25
C ALA A 175 10.69 2.07 11.58
N GLN A 176 10.14 1.30 12.53
CA GLN A 176 10.78 1.08 13.82
C GLN A 176 11.96 0.09 13.70
N PRO A 177 12.87 0.04 14.69
CA PRO A 177 13.96 -0.94 14.70
C PRO A 177 13.44 -2.38 14.73
N GLU A 178 14.29 -3.31 14.29
CA GLU A 178 14.03 -4.75 14.36
C GLU A 178 13.67 -5.16 15.81
N GLY A 179 12.61 -5.94 15.97
CA GLY A 179 12.04 -6.32 17.26
C GLY A 179 10.89 -5.44 17.77
N GLN A 180 10.66 -4.26 17.18
CA GLN A 180 9.48 -3.42 17.45
C GLN A 180 8.48 -3.40 16.28
N ARG A 181 8.90 -3.92 15.12
CA ARG A 181 8.06 -4.09 13.93
C ARG A 181 7.00 -5.16 14.17
N HIS A 182 5.77 -4.87 13.76
CA HIS A 182 4.71 -5.87 13.70
C HIS A 182 4.76 -6.56 12.34
N GLU A 183 5.45 -7.70 12.30
CA GLU A 183 5.58 -8.53 11.12
C GLU A 183 4.91 -9.88 11.35
N TYR A 184 4.20 -10.35 10.35
CA TYR A 184 3.49 -11.63 10.37
C TYR A 184 3.86 -12.45 9.13
N PRO A 185 3.67 -13.78 9.15
CA PRO A 185 3.84 -14.56 7.93
C PRO A 185 2.89 -14.07 6.82
N GLY A 186 3.39 -13.95 5.59
CA GLY A 186 2.58 -13.55 4.44
C GLY A 186 1.55 -14.62 4.03
N PRO A 187 0.65 -14.29 3.08
CA PRO A 187 -0.45 -15.17 2.66
C PRO A 187 -0.03 -16.60 2.30
N ALA A 188 0.99 -16.75 1.43
CA ALA A 188 1.46 -18.06 1.00
C ALA A 188 2.08 -18.89 2.13
N ALA A 189 2.78 -18.24 3.06
CA ALA A 189 3.36 -18.90 4.22
C ALA A 189 2.28 -19.34 5.23
N LEU A 190 1.27 -18.49 5.44
CA LEU A 190 0.10 -18.82 6.27
C LEU A 190 -0.66 -20.01 5.70
N GLU A 191 -0.96 -19.98 4.40
CA GLU A 191 -1.67 -21.05 3.71
C GLU A 191 -0.93 -22.37 3.84
N LYS A 192 0.34 -22.41 3.43
CA LYS A 192 1.17 -23.62 3.44
C LYS A 192 1.26 -24.25 4.83
N ARG A 193 1.38 -23.43 5.88
CA ARG A 193 1.55 -23.92 7.26
C ARG A 193 0.23 -24.37 7.88
N TRP A 194 -0.87 -23.66 7.63
CA TRP A 194 -2.06 -23.75 8.48
C TRP A 194 -3.31 -24.28 7.80
N ARG A 195 -3.39 -24.25 6.46
CA ARG A 195 -4.60 -24.64 5.72
C ARG A 195 -5.09 -26.05 6.06
N PHE A 196 -4.15 -26.99 6.19
CA PHE A 196 -4.43 -28.40 6.47
C PHE A 196 -3.89 -28.86 7.84
N ALA A 197 -3.54 -27.93 8.72
CA ALA A 197 -3.03 -28.26 10.04
C ALA A 197 -4.09 -28.94 10.92
N ALA A 198 -3.65 -29.88 11.76
CA ALA A 198 -4.53 -30.58 12.69
C ALA A 198 -5.19 -29.61 13.69
N PRO A 199 -6.39 -29.92 14.22
CA PRO A 199 -7.03 -29.08 15.22
C PRO A 199 -6.19 -28.95 16.50
N MET A 200 -6.04 -27.72 16.97
CA MET A 200 -5.22 -27.35 18.13
C MET A 200 -6.07 -26.73 19.23
N THR A 201 -5.61 -26.81 20.47
CA THR A 201 -6.21 -26.12 21.60
C THR A 201 -6.04 -24.60 21.48
N ALA A 202 -6.89 -23.83 22.18
CA ALA A 202 -6.73 -22.38 22.25
C ALA A 202 -5.37 -21.96 22.85
N ALA A 203 -4.78 -22.81 23.68
CA ALA A 203 -3.48 -22.57 24.29
C ALA A 203 -2.35 -22.61 23.26
N GLU A 204 -2.30 -23.68 22.48
CA GLU A 204 -1.31 -23.87 21.41
C GLU A 204 -1.46 -22.82 20.31
N LEU A 205 -2.70 -22.44 19.97
CA LEU A 205 -2.96 -21.40 18.96
C LEU A 205 -2.46 -20.03 19.42
N ALA A 206 -2.64 -19.69 20.70
CA ALA A 206 -2.17 -18.42 21.24
C ALA A 206 -0.64 -18.31 21.35
N GLU A 207 0.06 -19.45 21.32
CA GLU A 207 1.53 -19.49 21.29
C GLU A 207 2.09 -19.31 19.88
N GLN A 208 1.31 -19.64 18.84
CA GLN A 208 1.78 -19.64 17.46
C GLN A 208 1.18 -18.53 16.59
N LEU A 209 0.07 -17.93 17.01
CA LEU A 209 -0.63 -16.86 16.30
C LEU A 209 -0.73 -15.62 17.18
N PRO A 210 -0.81 -14.41 16.58
CA PRO A 210 -0.91 -13.15 17.32
C PRO A 210 -2.33 -12.94 17.90
N ILE A 211 -2.76 -13.86 18.77
CA ILE A 211 -4.09 -13.89 19.38
C ILE A 211 -4.02 -14.43 20.81
N SER A 212 -4.78 -13.84 21.73
CA SER A 212 -4.83 -14.34 23.11
C SER A 212 -5.83 -15.49 23.27
N ARG A 213 -5.57 -16.38 24.24
CA ARG A 213 -6.48 -17.48 24.63
C ARG A 213 -7.89 -16.97 24.94
N ASN A 214 -7.98 -15.82 25.62
CA ASN A 214 -9.25 -15.17 25.98
C ASN A 214 -10.03 -14.72 24.74
N ARG A 215 -9.34 -14.21 23.72
CA ARG A 215 -9.97 -13.77 22.46
C ARG A 215 -10.53 -14.97 21.68
N ILE A 216 -9.81 -16.09 21.62
CA ILE A 216 -10.32 -17.35 21.02
C ILE A 216 -11.57 -17.83 21.79
N ALA A 217 -11.53 -17.85 23.12
CA ALA A 217 -12.68 -18.23 23.94
C ALA A 217 -13.90 -17.31 23.71
N GLN A 218 -13.67 -16.00 23.55
CA GLN A 218 -14.70 -15.03 23.22
C GLN A 218 -15.29 -15.28 21.83
N TRP A 219 -14.46 -15.58 20.83
CA TRP A 219 -14.90 -15.91 19.47
C TRP A 219 -15.74 -17.18 19.42
N LYS A 220 -15.34 -18.22 20.16
CA LYS A 220 -16.17 -19.42 20.35
C LYS A 220 -17.53 -19.06 20.95
N ARG A 221 -17.55 -18.27 22.04
CA ARG A 221 -18.79 -17.89 22.73
C ARG A 221 -19.74 -17.08 21.83
N ARG A 222 -19.19 -16.26 20.93
CA ARG A 222 -19.93 -15.45 19.95
C ARG A 222 -20.19 -16.19 18.62
N SER A 223 -19.91 -17.49 18.55
CA SER A 223 -20.11 -18.31 17.36
C SER A 223 -19.35 -17.84 16.10
N HIS A 224 -18.25 -17.08 16.27
CA HIS A 224 -17.40 -16.66 15.15
C HIS A 224 -16.49 -17.78 14.65
N ILE A 225 -16.14 -18.72 15.53
CA ILE A 225 -15.36 -19.91 15.19
C ILE A 225 -16.01 -21.14 15.83
N LYS A 226 -15.91 -22.30 15.19
CA LYS A 226 -16.47 -23.56 15.68
C LYS A 226 -15.35 -24.51 16.11
N PRO A 227 -15.50 -25.21 17.25
CA PRO A 227 -14.56 -26.25 17.61
C PRO A 227 -14.72 -27.47 16.69
N ALA A 228 -13.64 -28.24 16.55
CA ALA A 228 -13.66 -29.52 15.88
C ALA A 228 -14.62 -30.50 16.61
N PRO A 229 -15.39 -31.32 15.87
CA PRO A 229 -16.36 -32.24 16.46
C PRO A 229 -15.73 -33.20 17.47
N GLY A 230 -16.43 -33.48 18.56
CA GLY A 230 -16.04 -34.53 19.52
C GLY A 230 -14.79 -34.23 20.36
N THR A 231 -14.33 -32.99 20.41
CA THR A 231 -13.12 -32.61 21.19
C THR A 231 -13.45 -32.06 22.57
N ASN A 232 -12.85 -32.66 23.61
CA ASN A 232 -12.83 -32.12 24.97
C ASN A 232 -11.42 -32.28 25.56
N PRO A 233 -10.66 -31.20 25.83
CA PRO A 233 -11.03 -29.78 25.68
C PRO A 233 -11.27 -29.37 24.22
N PRO A 234 -12.00 -28.25 23.98
CA PRO A 234 -12.30 -27.78 22.62
C PRO A 234 -11.03 -27.51 21.82
N ARG A 235 -10.93 -28.12 20.64
CA ARG A 235 -9.88 -27.84 19.65
C ARG A 235 -10.46 -27.08 18.48
N PHE A 236 -9.66 -26.22 17.85
CA PHE A 236 -10.05 -25.36 16.74
C PHE A 236 -9.16 -25.62 15.54
N ARG A 237 -9.71 -25.50 14.35
CA ARG A 237 -8.91 -25.54 13.12
C ARG A 237 -8.11 -24.24 13.04
N PRO A 238 -6.79 -24.27 12.87
CA PRO A 238 -5.98 -23.05 12.79
C PRO A 238 -6.44 -22.12 11.67
N TRP A 239 -6.86 -22.68 10.53
CA TRP A 239 -7.36 -21.91 9.40
C TRP A 239 -8.59 -21.06 9.74
N ASP A 240 -9.54 -21.57 10.52
CA ASP A 240 -10.75 -20.80 10.92
C ASP A 240 -10.38 -19.58 11.78
N VAL A 241 -9.32 -19.71 12.59
CA VAL A 241 -8.79 -18.61 13.42
C VAL A 241 -8.06 -17.59 12.55
N ILE A 242 -7.29 -18.04 11.57
CA ILE A 242 -6.59 -17.19 10.59
C ILE A 242 -7.59 -16.43 9.73
N ALA A 243 -8.61 -17.09 9.20
CA ALA A 243 -9.68 -16.45 8.43
C ALA A 243 -10.42 -15.38 9.24
N ARG A 244 -10.46 -15.52 10.58
CA ARG A 244 -11.02 -14.48 11.45
C ARG A 244 -10.04 -13.34 11.76
N LEU A 245 -8.74 -13.62 11.84
CA LEU A 245 -7.70 -12.60 12.05
C LEU A 245 -7.46 -11.75 10.80
N TRP A 246 -7.40 -12.41 9.63
CA TRP A 246 -7.10 -11.80 8.35
C TRP A 246 -8.09 -12.26 7.27
N PRO A 247 -9.35 -11.76 7.30
CA PRO A 247 -10.41 -12.21 6.38
C PRO A 247 -10.04 -12.06 4.91
N ALA A 248 -9.43 -10.94 4.53
CA ALA A 248 -9.05 -10.67 3.15
C ALA A 248 -8.02 -11.69 2.59
N ILE A 249 -7.16 -12.27 3.45
CA ILE A 249 -6.21 -13.31 3.03
C ILE A 249 -6.96 -14.62 2.75
N ALA A 250 -7.88 -15.00 3.63
CA ALA A 250 -8.66 -16.22 3.48
C ALA A 250 -9.61 -16.14 2.27
N GLU A 251 -10.33 -15.02 2.11
CA GLU A 251 -11.20 -14.76 0.97
C GLU A 251 -10.44 -14.87 -0.36
N ALA A 252 -9.27 -14.22 -0.47
CA ALA A 252 -8.48 -14.27 -1.70
C ALA A 252 -7.98 -15.69 -2.07
N ILE A 253 -7.69 -16.53 -1.08
CA ILE A 253 -7.28 -17.93 -1.30
C ILE A 253 -8.50 -18.78 -1.70
N GLU A 254 -9.64 -18.56 -1.07
CA GLU A 254 -10.89 -19.26 -1.40
C GLU A 254 -11.40 -18.91 -2.80
N ASP A 255 -11.35 -17.63 -3.19
CA ASP A 255 -11.68 -17.17 -4.54
C ASP A 255 -10.76 -17.80 -5.60
N ARG A 256 -9.46 -17.93 -5.30
CA ARG A 256 -8.49 -18.60 -6.17
C ARG A 256 -8.77 -20.09 -6.31
N ASP A 257 -9.16 -20.78 -5.24
CA ASP A 257 -9.47 -22.21 -5.27
C ASP A 257 -10.81 -22.52 -5.98
N ALA A 258 -11.70 -21.53 -6.10
CA ALA A 258 -13.01 -21.65 -6.75
C ALA A 258 -12.99 -21.35 -8.27
N ALA A 259 -11.93 -20.70 -8.76
CA ALA A 259 -11.74 -20.33 -10.17
C ALA A 259 -11.10 -21.47 -10.98
#